data_AF-A0AAN4RPK9-F1
#
_entry.id   AF-A0AAN4RPK9-F1
#
_cell.length_a   1.000
_cell.length_b   1.000
_cell.length_c   1.000
_cell.angle_alpha   90.00
_cell.angle_beta   90.00
_cell.angle_gamma   90.00
#
_symmetry.space_group_name_H-M   'P 1'
#
loop_
_entity.id
_entity.type
_entity.pdbx_description
1 polymer ?
#
loop_
_entity_poly.entity_id
_entity_poly.type
_entity_poly.pdbx_seq_one_letter_code
_entity_poly.pdbx_strand_id
1 'polypeptide(L)'
;MEQNKIKAYQTLIYQAFLDIRVIASKLAYPSVVDVEDAKRSSLLIFHMTNAFHNLALSLAENTISNCEDDFWNRLKFINEKFPESIQYKDIFNRLIQNSDC
;
A
#
# COMPACT_ATOMS: atom_id res chain seq x y z
N MET A 1 -14.10 -15.68 -7.36
CA MET A 1 -13.17 -14.66 -7.91
C MET A 1 -13.30 -13.31 -7.21
N GLU A 2 -14.50 -12.73 -7.11
CA GLU A 2 -14.70 -11.42 -6.44
C GLU A 2 -14.37 -11.45 -4.94
N GLN A 3 -14.79 -12.50 -4.23
CA GLN A 3 -14.45 -12.63 -2.81
C GLN A 3 -12.96 -12.89 -2.54
N ASN A 4 -12.26 -13.55 -3.47
CA ASN A 4 -10.81 -13.75 -3.39
C ASN A 4 -10.06 -12.43 -3.63
N LYS A 5 -10.53 -11.61 -4.58
CA LYS A 5 -10.05 -10.23 -4.77
C LYS A 5 -10.24 -9.40 -3.50
N ILE A 6 -11.43 -9.44 -2.88
CA ILE A 6 -11.71 -8.70 -1.63
C ILE A 6 -10.74 -9.12 -0.52
N LYS A 7 -10.56 -10.43 -0.32
CA LYS A 7 -9.58 -10.95 0.66
C LYS A 7 -8.17 -10.47 0.35
N ALA A 8 -7.75 -10.51 -0.92
CA ALA A 8 -6.45 -10.03 -1.33
C ALA A 8 -6.27 -8.54 -1.01
N TYR A 9 -7.27 -7.69 -1.29
CA TYR A 9 -7.24 -6.28 -0.94
C TYR A 9 -7.15 -6.03 0.56
N GLN A 10 -7.91 -6.77 1.37
CA GLN A 10 -7.81 -6.73 2.82
C GLN A 10 -6.39 -7.09 3.29
N THR A 11 -5.79 -8.14 2.74
CA THR A 11 -4.40 -8.52 3.03
C THR A 11 -3.41 -7.41 2.64
N LEU A 12 -3.58 -6.77 1.49
CA LEU A 12 -2.73 -5.65 1.10
C LEU A 12 -2.81 -4.48 2.08
N ILE A 13 -4.02 -4.15 2.57
CA ILE A 13 -4.20 -3.11 3.59
C ILE A 13 -3.40 -3.44 4.85
N TYR A 14 -3.50 -4.68 5.35
CA TYR A 14 -2.72 -5.10 6.52
C TYR A 14 -1.21 -5.01 6.28
N GLN A 15 -0.74 -5.47 5.11
CA GLN A 15 0.67 -5.39 4.76
C GLN A 15 1.14 -3.93 4.72
N ALA A 16 0.38 -3.06 4.06
CA ALA A 16 0.70 -1.63 3.98
C ALA A 16 0.79 -0.95 5.35
N PHE A 17 -0.08 -1.30 6.29
CA PHE A 17 0.02 -0.80 7.66
C PHE A 17 1.33 -1.22 8.35
N LEU A 18 1.77 -2.46 8.16
CA LEU A 18 3.06 -2.92 8.70
C LEU A 18 4.22 -2.15 8.07
N ASP A 19 4.18 -1.95 6.75
CA ASP A 19 5.24 -1.28 6.02
C ASP A 19 5.34 0.21 6.41
N ILE A 20 4.20 0.91 6.49
CA ILE A 20 4.11 2.29 6.99
C ILE A 20 4.69 2.38 8.40
N ARG A 21 4.33 1.43 9.30
CA ARG A 21 4.86 1.40 10.66
C ARG A 21 6.37 1.23 10.68
N VAL A 22 6.93 0.37 9.84
CA VAL A 22 8.39 0.17 9.74
C VAL A 22 9.08 1.46 9.29
N ILE A 23 8.56 2.13 8.27
CA ILE A 23 9.12 3.41 7.79
C ILE A 23 9.01 4.48 8.88
N ALA A 24 7.85 4.62 9.52
CA ALA A 24 7.63 5.59 10.59
C ALA A 24 8.55 5.35 11.80
N SER A 25 8.82 4.09 12.13
CA SER A 25 9.69 3.73 13.25
C SER A 25 11.15 4.10 12.98
N LYS A 26 11.63 3.97 11.73
CA LYS A 26 12.95 4.44 11.32
C LYS A 26 13.09 5.96 11.46
N LEU A 27 12.02 6.71 11.18
CA LEU A 27 11.98 8.17 11.35
C LEU A 27 11.97 8.60 12.81
N ALA A 28 11.29 7.85 13.68
CA ALA A 28 11.21 8.17 15.10
C ALA A 28 12.53 7.90 15.86
N TYR A 29 13.33 6.94 15.38
CA TYR A 29 14.60 6.54 15.99
C TYR A 29 15.75 6.60 14.97
N PRO A 30 16.12 7.81 14.49
CA PRO A 30 17.15 7.94 13.46
C PRO A 30 18.53 7.57 14.02
N SER A 31 19.25 6.68 13.32
CA SER A 31 20.65 6.38 13.62
C SER A 31 21.62 7.45 13.08
N VAL A 32 21.23 8.15 12.01
CA VAL A 32 21.91 9.31 11.41
C VAL A 32 20.83 10.26 10.87
N VAL A 33 20.99 11.57 11.08
CA VAL A 33 19.99 12.57 10.64
C VAL A 33 20.29 12.98 9.19
N ASP A 34 19.61 12.34 8.24
CA ASP A 34 19.51 12.83 6.87
C ASP A 34 18.12 13.47 6.66
N VAL A 35 18.10 14.79 6.49
CA VAL A 35 16.87 15.58 6.36
C VAL A 35 16.14 15.26 5.05
N GLU A 36 16.87 14.96 3.97
CA GLU A 36 16.26 14.63 2.69
C GLU A 36 15.62 13.24 2.74
N ASP A 37 16.30 12.27 3.35
CA ASP A 37 15.74 10.93 3.56
C ASP A 37 14.51 10.96 4.48
N ALA A 38 14.54 11.77 5.54
CA ALA A 38 13.41 11.95 6.44
C ALA A 38 12.18 12.55 5.72
N LYS A 39 12.40 13.56 4.89
CA LYS A 39 11.34 14.17 4.07
C LYS A 39 10.79 13.18 3.05
N ARG A 40 11.68 12.44 2.36
CA ARG A 40 11.31 11.42 1.37
C ARG A 40 10.46 10.32 1.99
N SER A 41 10.88 9.77 3.12
CA SER A 41 10.15 8.75 3.87
C SER A 41 8.79 9.25 4.39
N SER A 42 8.72 10.51 4.83
CA SER A 42 7.44 11.13 5.25
C SER A 42 6.46 11.26 4.08
N LEU A 43 6.94 11.63 2.89
CA LEU A 43 6.11 11.66 1.67
C LEU A 43 5.64 10.27 1.27
N LEU A 44 6.52 9.26 1.34
CA LEU A 44 6.15 7.88 1.08
C LEU A 44 5.02 7.41 2.01
N ILE A 45 5.16 7.64 3.33
CA ILE A 45 4.11 7.34 4.33
C ILE A 45 2.80 8.03 3.96
N PHE A 46 2.83 9.31 3.61
CA PHE A 46 1.64 10.06 3.22
C PHE A 46 0.93 9.44 2.02
N HIS A 47 1.66 9.16 0.94
CA HIS A 47 1.08 8.57 -0.26
C HIS A 47 0.54 7.16 -0.04
N MET A 48 1.28 6.31 0.68
CA MET A 48 0.82 4.97 1.03
C MET A 48 -0.44 5.03 1.89
N THR A 49 -0.42 5.84 2.96
CA THR A 49 -1.58 5.99 3.85
C THR A 49 -2.81 6.43 3.07
N ASN A 50 -2.67 7.41 2.17
CA ASN A 50 -3.78 7.89 1.35
C ASN A 50 -4.31 6.81 0.40
N ALA A 51 -3.44 6.09 -0.32
CA ALA A 51 -3.85 5.04 -1.25
C ALA A 51 -4.59 3.89 -0.54
N PHE A 52 -4.04 3.42 0.59
CA PHE A 52 -4.62 2.30 1.33
C PHE A 52 -5.83 2.68 2.19
N HIS A 53 -5.91 3.93 2.67
CA HIS A 53 -7.13 4.45 3.29
C HIS A 53 -8.29 4.47 2.30
N ASN A 54 -8.08 4.97 1.08
CA ASN A 54 -9.14 5.01 0.06
C ASN A 54 -9.55 3.60 -0.38
N LEU A 55 -8.60 2.66 -0.48
CA LEU A 55 -8.93 1.25 -0.71
C LEU A 55 -9.82 0.69 0.42
N ALA A 56 -9.46 0.92 1.67
CA ALA A 56 -10.23 0.47 2.82
C ALA A 56 -11.64 1.06 2.82
N LEU A 57 -11.77 2.35 2.50
CA LEU A 57 -13.07 3.03 2.36
C LEU A 57 -13.90 2.41 1.24
N SER A 58 -13.32 2.21 0.05
CA SER A 58 -14.04 1.59 -1.07
C SER A 58 -14.48 0.15 -0.80
N LEU A 59 -13.72 -0.60 -0.01
CA LEU A 59 -14.17 -1.92 0.46
C LEU A 59 -15.33 -1.82 1.46
N ALA A 60 -15.27 -0.88 2.41
CA ALA A 60 -16.33 -0.68 3.39
C ALA A 60 -17.65 -0.22 2.75
N GLU A 61 -17.56 0.59 1.69
CA GLU A 61 -18.71 1.10 0.94
C GLU A 61 -19.17 0.17 -0.19
N ASN A 62 -18.49 -0.96 -0.43
CA ASN A 62 -18.69 -1.85 -1.59
C ASN A 62 -18.59 -1.13 -2.95
N THR A 63 -17.75 -0.11 -3.06
CA THR A 63 -17.52 0.69 -4.29
C THR A 63 -16.23 0.32 -5.02
N ILE A 64 -15.55 -0.75 -4.60
CA ILE A 64 -14.23 -1.14 -5.13
C ILE A 64 -14.20 -1.32 -6.65
N SER A 65 -15.25 -1.85 -7.27
CA SER A 65 -15.33 -2.02 -8.72
C SER A 65 -15.18 -0.72 -9.50
N ASN A 66 -15.57 0.41 -8.91
CA ASN A 66 -15.48 1.74 -9.51
C ASN A 66 -14.15 2.45 -9.21
N CYS A 67 -13.44 2.01 -8.17
CA CYS A 67 -12.25 2.68 -7.65
C CYS A 67 -10.96 1.84 -7.84
N GLU A 68 -11.07 0.62 -8.36
CA GLU A 68 -9.94 -0.32 -8.51
C GLU A 68 -8.81 0.28 -9.35
N ASP A 69 -9.14 0.91 -10.48
CA ASP A 69 -8.15 1.55 -11.36
C ASP A 69 -7.47 2.76 -10.69
N ASP A 70 -8.22 3.58 -9.95
CA ASP A 70 -7.66 4.71 -9.20
C ASP A 70 -6.65 4.21 -8.15
N PHE A 71 -6.99 3.15 -7.42
CA PHE A 71 -6.09 2.52 -6.46
C PHE A 71 -4.78 2.05 -7.12
N TRP A 72 -4.88 1.32 -8.24
CA TRP A 72 -3.69 0.83 -8.94
C TRP A 72 -2.85 1.96 -9.56
N ASN A 73 -3.48 3.04 -10.04
CA ASN A 73 -2.77 4.22 -10.54
C ASN A 73 -2.01 4.94 -9.43
N ARG A 74 -2.58 5.05 -8.22
CA ARG A 74 -1.88 5.59 -7.04
C ARG A 74 -0.67 4.74 -6.68
N LEU A 75 -0.81 3.41 -6.69
CA LEU A 75 0.31 2.51 -6.42
C LEU A 75 1.40 2.61 -7.49
N LYS A 76 1.01 2.74 -8.77
CA LYS A 76 1.97 2.97 -9.85
C LYS A 76 2.78 4.25 -9.61
N PHE A 77 2.11 5.36 -9.29
CA PHE A 77 2.79 6.60 -8.92
C PHE A 77 3.75 6.42 -7.74
N ILE A 78 3.33 5.71 -6.69
CA ILE A 78 4.17 5.43 -5.52
C ILE A 78 5.43 4.67 -5.96
N ASN A 79 5.28 3.58 -6.70
CA ASN A 79 6.42 2.75 -7.13
C ASN A 79 7.37 3.51 -8.07
N GLU A 80 6.87 4.44 -8.88
CA GLU A 80 7.69 5.28 -9.76
C GLU A 80 8.45 6.37 -8.99
N LYS A 81 7.84 6.96 -7.96
CA LYS A 81 8.46 8.03 -7.15
C LYS A 81 9.32 7.52 -6.01
N PHE A 82 9.00 6.33 -5.50
CA PHE A 82 9.63 5.67 -4.37
C PHE A 82 9.98 4.23 -4.76
N PRO A 83 11.04 4.00 -5.56
CA PRO A 83 11.42 2.66 -6.02
C PRO A 83 11.71 1.66 -4.90
N GLU A 84 12.00 2.17 -3.70
CA GLU A 84 12.15 1.40 -2.46
C GLU A 84 10.83 0.82 -1.92
N SER A 85 9.67 1.24 -2.45
CA SER A 85 8.37 0.76 -2.00
C SER A 85 8.09 -0.66 -2.48
N ILE A 86 7.27 -1.35 -1.69
CA ILE A 86 6.87 -2.71 -1.97
C ILE A 86 6.01 -2.78 -3.23
N GLN A 87 6.29 -3.78 -4.07
CA GLN A 87 5.52 -4.06 -5.27
C GLN A 87 4.21 -4.80 -4.92
N TYR A 88 3.23 -4.07 -4.38
CA TYR A 88 1.95 -4.64 -3.91
C TYR A 88 1.16 -5.39 -4.99
N LYS A 89 1.38 -5.07 -6.28
CA LYS A 89 0.75 -5.79 -7.39
C LYS A 89 1.18 -7.27 -7.43
N ASP A 90 2.44 -7.55 -7.11
CA ASP A 90 2.95 -8.92 -7.10
C ASP A 90 2.36 -9.72 -5.94
N ILE A 91 2.25 -9.09 -4.76
CA ILE A 91 1.60 -9.68 -3.59
C ILE A 91 0.13 -10.01 -3.93
N PHE A 92 -0.58 -9.07 -4.53
CA PHE A 92 -1.97 -9.26 -4.96
C PHE A 92 -2.13 -10.43 -5.93
N ASN A 93 -1.29 -10.48 -6.97
CA ASN A 93 -1.36 -11.54 -7.97
C ASN A 93 -1.11 -12.92 -7.34
N ARG A 94 -0.14 -13.03 -6.42
CA ARG A 94 0.11 -14.27 -5.66
C ARG A 94 -1.09 -14.68 -4.81
N LEU A 95 -1.71 -13.72 -4.12
CA LEU A 95 -2.88 -13.99 -3.27
C LEU A 95 -4.08 -14.49 -4.07
N ILE A 96 -4.29 -13.97 -5.28
CA ILE A 96 -5.37 -14.43 -6.16
C ILE A 96 -5.05 -15.81 -6.74
N GLN A 97 -3.81 -16.06 -7.18
CA GLN A 97 -3.41 -17.36 -7.72
C GLN A 97 -3.47 -18.49 -6.68
N ASN A 98 -3.13 -18.20 -5.42
CA ASN A 98 -3.13 -19.20 -4.34
C ASN A 98 -4.52 -19.42 -3.69
N SER A 99 -5.56 -18.72 -4.17
CA SER A 99 -6.90 -18.78 -3.58
C SER A 99 -7.80 -19.89 -4.13
N ASP A 100 -7.26 -20.75 -5.00
CA ASP A 100 -7.91 -21.91 -5.62
C ASP A 100 -7.59 -23.25 -4.91
N CYS A 101 -7.03 -23.21 -3.69
CA CYS A 101 -6.79 -24.39 -2.84
C CYS A 101 -7.91 -24.63 -1.83
#